data_AF-A0A929F4S8-F1
#
_entry.id   AF-A0A929F4S8-F1
#
_cell.length_a   1.000
_cell.length_b   1.000
_cell.length_c   1.000
_cell.angle_alpha   90.00
_cell.angle_beta   90.00
_cell.angle_gamma   90.00
#
_symmetry.space_group_name_H-M   'P 1'
#
loop_
_entity.id
_entity.type
_entity.pdbx_description
1 polymer ?
#
loop_
_entity_poly.entity_id
_entity_poly.type
_entity_poly.pdbx_seq_one_letter_code
_entity_poly.pdbx_strand_id
1 'polypeptide(L)'
;MNYIKPYLIFNCLVWMPWGLICIFDTGQISSVIGVSGVDATANTDLRVMYGGFQFGMGLMAAYALFRRQNFGHFVYALAFLGSCMALSRGYGLVVDDSSTVYTWGVLTFEAFAGITGILWLRYLSRQESR
;
A
#
# COMPACT_ATOMS: atom_id res chain seq x y z
N MET A 1 4.27 -19.50 -11.14
CA MET A 1 4.69 -18.28 -11.88
C MET A 1 3.57 -17.58 -12.65
N ASN A 2 2.53 -18.27 -13.14
CA ASN A 2 1.47 -17.65 -13.97
C ASN A 2 0.70 -16.50 -13.30
N TYR A 3 0.63 -16.46 -11.97
CA TYR A 3 -0.08 -15.41 -11.21
C TYR A 3 0.77 -14.20 -10.81
N ILE A 4 2.09 -14.22 -11.04
CA ILE A 4 2.98 -13.12 -10.62
C ILE A 4 2.69 -11.84 -11.43
N LYS A 5 2.52 -11.98 -12.76
CA LYS A 5 2.21 -10.85 -13.65
C LYS A 5 0.89 -10.17 -13.29
N PRO A 6 -0.26 -10.86 -13.23
CA PRO A 6 -1.53 -10.22 -12.90
C PRO A 6 -1.51 -9.61 -11.50
N TYR A 7 -0.83 -10.24 -10.53
CA TYR A 7 -0.67 -9.70 -9.18
C TYR A 7 0.12 -8.39 -9.15
N LEU A 8 1.21 -8.29 -9.90
CA LEU A 8 2.00 -7.07 -10.01
C LEU A 8 1.23 -5.97 -10.75
N ILE A 9 0.55 -6.30 -11.84
CA ILE A 9 -0.28 -5.34 -12.60
C ILE A 9 -1.38 -4.79 -11.69
N PHE A 10 -2.07 -5.63 -10.94
CA PHE A 10 -3.07 -5.22 -9.98
C PHE A 10 -2.49 -4.21 -8.96
N ASN A 11 -1.34 -4.52 -8.36
CA ASN A 11 -0.70 -3.60 -7.42
C ASN A 11 -0.28 -2.28 -8.09
N CYS A 12 0.24 -2.29 -9.31
CA CYS A 12 0.53 -1.04 -10.04
C CYS A 12 -0.72 -0.18 -10.20
N LEU A 13 -1.84 -0.80 -10.60
CA LEU A 13 -3.09 -0.08 -10.87
C LEU A 13 -3.76 0.46 -9.61
N VAL A 14 -3.55 -0.16 -8.45
CA VAL A 14 -4.13 0.33 -7.19
C VAL A 14 -3.23 1.39 -6.56
N TRP A 15 -1.93 1.12 -6.43
CA TRP A 15 -1.01 1.98 -5.68
C TRP A 15 -0.57 3.23 -6.46
N MET A 16 -0.31 3.12 -7.77
CA MET A 16 0.25 4.25 -8.53
C MET A 16 -0.75 5.40 -8.75
N PRO A 17 -1.99 5.17 -9.22
CA PRO A 17 -2.89 6.28 -9.51
C PRO A 17 -3.25 7.06 -8.27
N TRP A 18 -3.56 6.37 -7.16
CA TRP A 18 -3.89 7.02 -5.89
C TRP A 18 -2.70 7.80 -5.35
N GLY A 19 -1.49 7.22 -5.36
CA GLY A 19 -0.27 7.92 -4.96
C GLY A 19 0.01 9.17 -5.80
N LEU A 20 -0.16 9.09 -7.13
CA LEU A 20 0.07 10.23 -8.03
C LEU A 20 -0.94 11.37 -7.78
N ILE A 21 -2.21 11.02 -7.58
CA ILE A 21 -3.26 11.98 -7.23
C ILE A 21 -2.90 12.70 -5.93
N CYS A 22 -2.56 11.96 -4.87
CA CYS A 22 -2.20 12.54 -3.57
C CYS A 22 -0.91 13.38 -3.61
N ILE A 23 0.02 13.11 -4.53
CA ILE A 23 1.24 13.93 -4.71
C ILE A 23 0.89 15.31 -5.24
N PHE A 24 -0.06 15.44 -6.17
CA PHE A 24 -0.36 16.71 -6.84
C PHE A 24 -1.56 17.45 -6.24
N ASP A 25 -2.57 16.72 -5.79
CA ASP A 25 -3.80 17.25 -5.20
C ASP A 25 -4.05 16.69 -3.79
N THR A 26 -3.62 17.45 -2.77
CA THR A 26 -3.90 17.14 -1.36
C THR A 26 -5.35 17.38 -0.98
N GLY A 27 -6.14 18.08 -1.82
CA GLY A 27 -7.58 18.26 -1.62
C GLY A 27 -8.34 16.94 -1.67
N GLN A 28 -7.91 15.99 -2.51
CA GLN A 28 -8.48 14.64 -2.55
C GLN A 28 -8.30 13.89 -1.23
N ILE A 29 -7.16 14.10 -0.55
CA ILE A 29 -6.91 13.50 0.77
C ILE A 29 -7.93 14.04 1.76
N SER A 30 -8.18 15.36 1.74
CA SER A 30 -9.17 15.98 2.62
C SER A 30 -10.60 15.51 2.31
N SER A 31 -10.99 15.42 1.04
CA SER A 31 -12.36 15.01 0.68
C SER A 31 -12.65 13.54 0.95
N VAL A 32 -11.65 12.66 0.84
CA VAL A 32 -11.83 11.21 1.01
C VAL A 32 -11.52 10.75 2.43
N ILE A 33 -10.44 11.26 3.01
CA ILE A 33 -9.91 10.84 4.33
C ILE A 33 -10.35 11.79 5.45
N GLY A 34 -10.77 13.02 5.12
CA GLY A 34 -11.10 14.04 6.11
C GLY A 34 -9.87 14.72 6.72
N VAL A 35 -8.67 14.45 6.20
CA VAL A 35 -7.41 15.00 6.73
C VAL A 35 -6.90 16.11 5.82
N SER A 36 -6.67 17.29 6.41
CA SER A 36 -6.08 18.45 5.73
C SER A 36 -4.90 19.00 6.52
N GLY A 37 -3.86 19.44 5.81
CA GLY A 37 -2.74 20.11 6.45
C GLY A 37 -3.14 21.50 6.96
N VAL A 38 -2.76 21.81 8.20
CA VAL A 38 -3.01 23.13 8.82
C VAL A 38 -2.09 24.20 8.20
N ASP A 39 -0.92 23.81 7.71
CA ASP A 39 0.04 24.67 7.04
C ASP A 39 0.72 23.96 5.84
N ALA A 40 1.65 24.66 5.19
CA ALA A 40 2.39 24.13 4.03
C ALA A 40 3.26 22.91 4.40
N THR A 41 3.77 22.84 5.63
CA THR A 41 4.59 21.73 6.12
C THR A 41 3.72 20.49 6.28
N ALA A 42 2.55 20.61 6.90
CA ALA A 42 1.59 19.52 7.05
C ALA A 42 1.10 19.01 5.68
N ASN A 43 0.84 19.90 4.72
CA ASN A 43 0.49 19.48 3.36
C ASN A 43 1.65 18.76 2.64
N THR A 44 2.89 19.15 2.91
CA THR A 44 4.07 18.44 2.38
C THR A 44 4.14 17.02 2.96
N ASP A 45 3.92 16.87 4.26
CA ASP A 45 3.91 15.57 4.92
C ASP A 45 2.81 14.64 4.36
N LEU A 46 1.59 15.18 4.16
CA LEU A 46 0.50 14.44 3.51
C LEU A 46 0.87 13.96 2.11
N ARG A 47 1.58 14.76 1.30
CA ARG A 47 2.04 14.35 -0.04
C ARG A 47 3.05 13.21 0.05
N VAL A 48 3.91 13.18 1.06
CA VAL A 48 4.89 12.09 1.22
C VAL A 48 4.19 10.81 1.69
N MET A 49 3.32 10.91 2.71
CA MET A 49 2.68 9.75 3.35
C MET A 49 1.59 9.11 2.48
N TYR A 50 0.70 9.90 1.92
CA TYR A 50 -0.40 9.38 1.08
C TYR A 50 -0.01 9.30 -0.39
N GLY A 51 0.89 10.16 -0.85
CA GLY A 51 1.32 10.19 -2.23
C GLY A 51 2.58 9.36 -2.48
N GLY A 52 3.71 9.86 -1.99
CA GLY A 52 5.04 9.33 -2.25
C GLY A 52 5.21 7.86 -1.85
N PHE A 53 4.76 7.48 -0.66
CA PHE A 53 4.80 6.10 -0.19
C PHE A 53 4.02 5.15 -1.10
N GLN A 54 2.77 5.48 -1.40
CA GLN A 54 1.90 4.64 -2.23
C GLN A 54 2.41 4.56 -3.66
N PHE A 55 2.81 5.69 -4.24
CA PHE A 55 3.42 5.73 -5.55
C PHE A 55 4.71 4.89 -5.59
N GLY A 56 5.53 4.95 -4.54
CA GLY A 56 6.72 4.13 -4.37
C GLY A 56 6.43 2.64 -4.35
N MET A 57 5.41 2.19 -3.62
CA MET A 57 4.96 0.78 -3.64
C MET A 57 4.50 0.34 -5.02
N GLY A 58 3.76 1.21 -5.72
CA GLY A 58 3.36 0.98 -7.11
C GLY A 58 4.54 0.90 -8.07
N LEU A 59 5.55 1.77 -7.91
CA LEU A 59 6.79 1.72 -8.68
C LEU A 59 7.61 0.46 -8.41
N MET A 60 7.67 -0.01 -7.16
CA MET A 60 8.31 -1.29 -6.84
C MET A 60 7.61 -2.46 -7.53
N ALA A 61 6.27 -2.45 -7.58
CA ALA A 61 5.50 -3.44 -8.33
C ALA A 61 5.79 -3.35 -9.84
N ALA A 62 5.85 -2.14 -10.41
CA ALA A 62 6.17 -1.92 -11.81
C ALA A 62 7.59 -2.39 -12.13
N TYR A 63 8.56 -2.08 -11.27
CA TYR A 63 9.94 -2.51 -11.42
C TYR A 63 10.06 -4.05 -11.36
N ALA A 64 9.35 -4.70 -10.44
CA ALA A 64 9.27 -6.15 -10.38
C ALA A 64 8.55 -6.77 -11.60
N LEU A 65 7.65 -6.03 -12.26
CA LEU A 65 6.98 -6.48 -13.49
C LEU A 65 7.97 -6.56 -14.65
N PHE A 66 8.88 -5.58 -14.77
CA PHE A 66 9.94 -5.59 -15.78
C PHE A 66 11.11 -6.52 -15.40
N ARG A 67 11.45 -6.60 -14.11
CA ARG A 67 12.55 -7.41 -13.58
C ARG A 67 12.04 -8.36 -12.49
N ARG A 68 11.52 -9.51 -12.94
CA ARG A 68 10.90 -10.53 -12.07
C ARG A 68 11.76 -11.04 -10.92
N GLN A 69 13.09 -10.98 -11.03
CA GLN A 69 14.00 -11.32 -9.94
C GLN A 69 13.76 -10.48 -8.66
N ASN A 70 13.20 -9.26 -8.81
CA ASN A 70 12.90 -8.37 -7.69
C ASN A 70 11.50 -8.60 -7.10
N PHE A 71 10.76 -9.61 -7.58
CA PHE A 71 9.44 -9.93 -7.06
C PHE A 71 9.48 -10.20 -5.55
N GLY A 72 10.50 -10.93 -5.08
CA GLY A 72 10.74 -11.20 -3.66
C GLY A 72 10.85 -9.92 -2.82
N HIS A 73 11.60 -8.92 -3.30
CA HIS A 73 11.76 -7.63 -2.62
C HIS A 73 10.45 -6.85 -2.52
N PHE A 74 9.65 -6.85 -3.59
CA PHE A 74 8.34 -6.21 -3.59
C PHE A 74 7.40 -6.88 -2.58
N VAL A 75 7.26 -8.22 -2.61
CA VAL A 75 6.36 -8.91 -1.68
C VAL A 75 6.87 -8.85 -0.24
N TYR A 76 8.18 -8.71 -0.03
CA TYR A 76 8.76 -8.44 1.28
C TYR A 76 8.30 -7.08 1.82
N ALA A 77 8.49 -6.01 1.05
CA ALA A 77 8.01 -4.68 1.41
C ALA A 77 6.50 -4.68 1.65
N LEU A 78 5.72 -5.32 0.76
CA LEU A 78 4.28 -5.40 0.87
C LEU A 78 3.81 -6.16 2.11
N ALA A 79 4.47 -7.27 2.46
CA ALA A 79 4.15 -8.06 3.64
C ALA A 79 4.33 -7.24 4.92
N PHE A 80 5.47 -6.58 5.07
CA PHE A 80 5.78 -5.81 6.28
C PHE A 80 4.95 -4.54 6.36
N LEU A 81 5.00 -3.72 5.31
CA LEU A 81 4.31 -2.43 5.31
C LEU A 81 2.79 -2.60 5.35
N GLY A 82 2.24 -3.51 4.54
CA GLY A 82 0.81 -3.82 4.52
C GLY A 82 0.31 -4.32 5.88
N SER A 83 1.04 -5.23 6.53
CA SER A 83 0.66 -5.73 7.85
C SER A 83 0.75 -4.66 8.93
N CYS A 84 1.82 -3.85 8.94
CA CYS A 84 1.97 -2.76 9.90
C CYS A 84 0.88 -1.69 9.73
N MET A 85 0.53 -1.33 8.49
CA MET A 85 -0.57 -0.40 8.21
C MET A 85 -1.92 -0.95 8.66
N ALA A 86 -2.21 -2.22 8.36
CA ALA A 86 -3.45 -2.86 8.79
C ALA A 86 -3.57 -2.92 10.32
N LEU A 87 -2.48 -3.22 11.01
CA LEU A 87 -2.44 -3.25 12.48
C LEU A 87 -2.61 -1.85 13.09
N SER A 88 -1.90 -0.84 12.56
CA SER A 88 -2.02 0.53 13.07
C SER A 88 -3.41 1.10 12.82
N ARG A 89 -4.02 0.83 11.65
CA ARG A 89 -5.40 1.24 11.35
C ARG A 89 -6.42 0.47 12.17
N GLY A 90 -6.22 -0.82 12.38
CA GLY A 90 -7.06 -1.63 13.26
C GLY A 90 -7.03 -1.11 14.70
N TYR A 91 -5.85 -0.72 15.20
CA TYR A 91 -5.73 -0.06 16.49
C TYR A 91 -6.45 1.30 16.53
N GLY A 92 -6.25 2.15 15.51
CA GLY A 92 -6.92 3.46 15.42
C GLY A 92 -8.45 3.33 15.41
N LEU A 93 -9.00 2.34 14.71
CA LEU A 93 -10.45 2.07 14.73
C LEU A 93 -11.00 1.72 16.12
N VAL A 94 -10.21 1.03 16.95
CA VAL A 94 -10.59 0.66 18.31
C VAL A 94 -10.50 1.85 19.27
N VAL A 95 -9.50 2.73 19.08
CA VAL A 95 -9.24 3.85 19.99
C VAL A 95 -10.07 5.09 19.64
N ASP A 96 -10.21 5.40 18.36
CA ASP A 96 -10.77 6.68 17.90
C ASP A 96 -12.29 6.62 17.62
N ASP A 97 -12.90 5.41 17.71
CA ASP A 97 -14.33 5.11 17.50
C ASP A 97 -14.94 5.67 16.19
N SER A 98 -14.09 6.03 15.24
CA SER A 98 -14.45 6.64 13.96
C SER A 98 -14.35 5.57 12.86
N SER A 99 -15.47 4.89 12.60
CA SER A 99 -15.57 3.86 11.56
C SER A 99 -16.38 4.36 10.36
N THR A 100 -15.68 4.79 9.32
CA THR A 100 -16.30 5.10 8.02
C THR A 100 -16.19 3.89 7.08
N VAL A 101 -17.05 3.85 6.05
CA VAL A 101 -16.95 2.86 4.96
C VAL A 101 -15.57 2.90 4.31
N TYR A 102 -14.99 4.09 4.18
CA TYR A 102 -13.64 4.27 3.68
C TYR A 102 -12.60 3.60 4.59
N THR A 103 -12.66 3.84 5.90
CA THR A 103 -11.69 3.26 6.85
C THR A 103 -11.70 1.73 6.82
N TRP A 104 -12.88 1.11 6.73
CA TRP A 104 -13.01 -0.34 6.58
C TRP A 104 -12.48 -0.86 5.23
N GLY A 105 -12.74 -0.12 4.14
CA GLY A 105 -12.22 -0.47 2.81
C GLY A 105 -10.70 -0.44 2.76
N VAL A 106 -10.09 0.61 3.31
CA VAL A 106 -8.63 0.73 3.38
C VAL A 106 -8.02 -0.32 4.30
N LEU A 107 -8.61 -0.57 5.48
CA LEU A 107 -8.15 -1.63 6.37
C LEU A 107 -8.17 -2.99 5.67
N THR A 108 -9.26 -3.30 4.96
CA THR A 108 -9.40 -4.55 4.22
C THR A 108 -8.33 -4.67 3.15
N PHE A 109 -8.05 -3.58 2.42
CA PHE A 109 -7.00 -3.54 1.42
C PHE A 109 -5.59 -3.70 2.01
N GLU A 110 -5.28 -3.02 3.10
CA GLU A 110 -4.00 -3.12 3.82
C GLU A 110 -3.78 -4.55 4.36
N ALA A 111 -4.82 -5.14 4.95
CA ALA A 111 -4.78 -6.52 5.42
C ALA A 111 -4.60 -7.51 4.26
N PHE A 112 -5.31 -7.30 3.14
CA PHE A 112 -5.13 -8.07 1.92
C PHE A 112 -3.68 -7.97 1.40
N ALA A 113 -3.13 -6.76 1.32
CA ALA A 113 -1.74 -6.53 0.88
C ALA A 113 -0.73 -7.24 1.79
N GLY A 114 -0.87 -7.11 3.11
CA GLY A 114 -0.01 -7.76 4.09
C GLY A 114 -0.08 -9.30 4.00
N ILE A 115 -1.30 -9.85 4.04
CA ILE A 115 -1.53 -11.31 3.99
C ILE A 115 -1.01 -11.89 2.68
N THR A 116 -1.34 -11.29 1.54
CA THR A 116 -0.88 -11.79 0.23
C THR A 116 0.63 -11.68 0.08
N GLY A 117 1.26 -10.62 0.60
CA GLY A 117 2.72 -10.52 0.70
C GLY A 117 3.34 -11.68 1.48
N ILE A 118 2.81 -11.98 2.67
CA ILE A 118 3.28 -13.11 3.51
C ILE A 118 3.11 -14.45 2.80
N LEU A 119 1.95 -14.66 2.15
CA LEU A 119 1.69 -15.89 1.40
C LEU A 119 2.66 -16.08 0.24
N TRP A 120 2.98 -15.01 -0.49
CA TRP A 120 3.97 -15.05 -1.56
C TRP A 120 5.38 -15.32 -1.03
N LEU A 121 5.79 -14.69 0.08
CA LEU A 121 7.08 -14.97 0.72
C LEU A 121 7.20 -16.44 1.14
N ARG A 122 6.15 -17.00 1.77
CA ARG A 122 6.11 -18.41 2.15
C ARG A 122 6.15 -19.34 0.94
N TYR A 123 5.54 -18.94 -0.17
CA TYR A 123 5.60 -19.71 -1.41
C TYR A 123 7.02 -19.71 -2.00
N LEU A 124 7.68 -18.54 -2.03
CA LEU A 124 9.04 -18.39 -2.56
C LEU A 124 10.06 -19.18 -1.73
N SER A 125 10.00 -19.09 -0.39
CA SER A 125 10.95 -19.81 0.48
C SER A 125 10.87 -21.33 0.34
N ARG A 126 9.67 -21.87 0.08
CA ARG A 126 9.47 -23.30 -0.19
C ARG A 126 10.05 -23.77 -1.53
N GLN A 127 10.25 -22.86 -2.49
CA GLN A 127 10.87 -23.18 -3.77
C GLN A 127 12.39 -23.18 -3.68
N GLU A 128 12.97 -22.32 -2.84
CA GLU A 128 14.43 -22.29 -2.62
C GLU A 128 14.94 -23.50 -1.83
N SER A 129 14.08 -24.13 -1.01
CA SER A 129 14.40 -25.33 -0.24
C SER A 129 14.25 -26.66 -1.02
N ARG A 130 13.94 -26.61 -2.32
CA ARG A 130 13.76 -27.77 -3.20
C ARG A 130 14.81 -27.76 -4.31
#